data_AF-A0A015JUZ7-F1
#
_entry.id   AF-A0A015JUZ7-F1
#
_cell.length_a   1.000
_cell.length_b   1.000
_cell.length_c   1.000
_cell.angle_alpha   90.00
_cell.angle_beta   90.00
_cell.angle_gamma   90.00
#
_symmetry.space_group_name_H-M   'P 1'
#
loop_
_entity.id
_entity.type
_entity.pdbx_description
1 polymer ?
#
loop_
_entity_poly.entity_id
_entity_poly.type
_entity_poly.pdbx_seq_one_letter_code
_entity_poly.pdbx_strand_id
1 'polypeptide(L)'
;MEEGQNVSLQSEYIEMKSREFAKMNTRIPIFSNDFIKKVVSYCISLNPDGTPNMNFWSASLFQYLIEKNLLSDSYVKDGIVKAFIERNSWGIMKLAIIHVTDIPEKDLVYLLKYLISLSSSKQLVSKSSSSSKKEKKKSKKPSIEEFFALIICAPRNDSKMMEALKTLNEDELFYIIQILCKWIEKHDKTEIIFDTTLIEAYGKYEFSSKKVAVLKKIKDVPDFHFAIDFMTLIFDIHFPNFIISKKFHPLLTHISNLITQELTIYESLESMRGCLELFHRNHQEIERKRKSEKMLSTEQSRDNGKKNNYWLNDGDIPIYSVELFSFFGEENENPILDEANIDMDEYDNDVHAELDNDDDTNKEREKMADVN
;
A
#
# COMPACT_ATOMS: atom_id res chain seq x y z
N MET A 1 20.88 11.42 -53.59
CA MET A 1 19.85 10.53 -53.00
C MET A 1 20.48 9.34 -52.26
N GLU A 2 21.68 9.47 -51.68
CA GLU A 2 22.34 8.36 -50.95
C GLU A 2 22.45 8.59 -49.42
N GLU A 3 22.14 9.80 -48.91
CA GLU A 3 22.24 10.10 -47.47
C GLU A 3 21.10 9.47 -46.62
N GLY A 4 20.02 9.00 -47.24
CA GLY A 4 18.86 8.45 -46.53
C GLY A 4 19.02 7.01 -46.01
N GLN A 5 19.88 6.19 -46.62
CA GLN A 5 20.04 4.79 -46.21
C GLN A 5 21.00 4.61 -45.03
N ASN A 6 21.92 5.54 -44.80
CA ASN A 6 22.94 5.41 -43.75
C ASN A 6 22.39 5.69 -42.34
N VAL A 7 21.33 6.51 -42.24
CA VAL A 7 20.68 6.83 -40.95
C VAL A 7 19.90 5.63 -40.40
N SER A 8 19.30 4.82 -41.28
CA SER A 8 18.51 3.65 -40.88
C SER A 8 19.37 2.54 -40.25
N LEU A 9 20.57 2.31 -40.80
CA LEU A 9 21.48 1.29 -40.28
C LEU A 9 22.07 1.67 -38.91
N GLN A 10 22.29 2.97 -38.67
CA GLN A 10 22.71 3.44 -37.35
C GLN A 10 21.61 3.26 -36.29
N SER A 11 20.34 3.55 -36.61
CA SER A 11 19.25 3.35 -35.65
C SER A 11 19.05 1.88 -35.28
N GLU A 12 19.15 0.98 -36.26
CA GLU A 12 18.98 -0.46 -36.04
C GLU A 12 20.14 -1.06 -35.25
N TYR A 13 21.37 -0.60 -35.50
CA TYR A 13 22.55 -0.99 -34.72
C TYR A 13 22.46 -0.54 -33.25
N ILE A 14 21.99 0.69 -33.01
CA ILE A 14 21.80 1.21 -31.65
C ILE A 14 20.72 0.40 -30.92
N GLU A 15 19.61 0.08 -31.58
CA GLU A 15 18.53 -0.72 -30.98
C GLU A 15 19.00 -2.15 -30.68
N MET A 16 19.72 -2.78 -31.59
CA MET A 16 20.28 -4.13 -31.39
C MET A 16 21.28 -4.15 -30.23
N LYS A 17 22.22 -3.20 -30.17
CA LYS A 17 23.17 -3.06 -29.05
C LYS A 17 22.45 -2.83 -27.72
N SER A 18 21.39 -2.01 -27.70
CA SER A 18 20.61 -1.77 -26.48
C SER A 18 19.93 -3.04 -25.96
N ARG A 19 19.43 -3.90 -26.86
CA ARG A 19 18.84 -5.21 -26.52
C ARG A 19 19.90 -6.20 -26.06
N GLU A 20 21.11 -6.20 -26.65
CA GLU A 20 22.23 -7.02 -26.19
C GLU A 20 22.72 -6.61 -24.79
N PHE A 21 22.84 -5.30 -24.52
CA PHE A 21 23.16 -4.78 -23.19
C PHE A 21 22.08 -5.14 -22.15
N ALA A 22 20.80 -5.13 -22.54
CA ALA A 22 19.71 -5.58 -21.68
C ALA A 22 19.78 -7.09 -21.38
N LYS A 23 20.23 -7.92 -22.34
CA LYS A 23 20.39 -9.37 -22.18
C LYS A 23 21.64 -9.78 -21.40
N MET A 24 22.74 -9.02 -21.51
CA MET A 24 23.96 -9.23 -20.72
C MET A 24 23.82 -8.81 -19.25
N ASN A 25 22.70 -8.17 -18.88
CA ASN A 25 22.45 -7.60 -17.56
C ASN A 25 21.89 -8.59 -16.52
N THR A 26 22.05 -9.91 -16.69
CA THR A 26 21.52 -10.90 -15.72
C THR A 26 22.37 -11.06 -14.47
N ARG A 27 23.60 -10.54 -14.46
CA ARG A 27 24.46 -10.56 -13.27
C ARG A 27 24.78 -9.14 -12.86
N ILE A 28 24.12 -8.68 -11.80
CA ILE A 28 24.44 -7.40 -11.15
C ILE A 28 25.93 -7.47 -10.79
N PRO A 29 26.77 -6.52 -11.25
CA PRO A 29 28.18 -6.51 -10.88
C PRO A 29 28.30 -6.45 -9.35
N ILE A 30 29.05 -7.37 -8.78
CA ILE A 30 29.27 -7.45 -7.34
C ILE A 30 30.36 -6.43 -7.01
N PHE A 31 29.95 -5.27 -6.53
CA PHE A 31 30.86 -4.28 -5.98
C PHE A 31 31.10 -4.56 -4.50
N SER A 32 32.32 -4.37 -4.02
CA SER A 32 32.57 -4.43 -2.57
C SER A 32 31.95 -3.22 -1.87
N ASN A 33 31.46 -3.42 -0.64
CA ASN A 33 30.89 -2.33 0.16
C ASN A 33 31.89 -1.19 0.38
N ASP A 34 33.17 -1.52 0.57
CA ASP A 34 34.24 -0.52 0.71
C ASP A 34 34.44 0.33 -0.55
N PHE A 35 34.31 -0.29 -1.73
CA PHE A 35 34.37 0.44 -2.99
C PHE A 35 33.19 1.42 -3.11
N ILE A 36 31.97 0.94 -2.86
CA ILE A 36 30.77 1.79 -2.90
C ILE A 36 30.90 2.95 -1.90
N LYS A 37 31.32 2.67 -0.67
CA LYS A 37 31.54 3.68 0.37
C LYS A 37 32.56 4.74 -0.05
N LYS A 38 33.68 4.33 -0.68
CA LYS A 38 34.69 5.28 -1.21
C LYS A 38 34.14 6.12 -2.36
N VAL A 39 33.40 5.52 -3.28
CA VAL A 39 32.79 6.24 -4.40
C VAL A 39 31.73 7.23 -3.90
N VAL A 40 30.84 6.80 -3.01
CA VAL A 40 29.79 7.64 -2.42
C VAL A 40 30.38 8.79 -1.63
N SER A 41 31.36 8.53 -0.76
CA SER A 41 32.04 9.59 0.01
C SER A 41 32.78 10.59 -0.88
N TYR A 42 33.37 10.14 -1.99
CA TYR A 42 33.99 11.04 -2.96
C TYR A 42 32.95 11.92 -3.68
N CYS A 43 31.84 11.34 -4.13
CA CYS A 43 30.75 12.08 -4.78
C CYS A 43 30.01 13.04 -3.84
N ILE A 44 30.00 12.77 -2.52
CA ILE A 44 29.37 13.61 -1.49
C ILE A 44 30.37 14.56 -0.83
N SER A 45 31.64 14.56 -1.26
CA SER A 45 32.67 15.43 -0.69
C SER A 45 32.26 16.91 -0.65
N LEU A 46 32.77 17.61 0.36
CA LEU A 46 32.62 19.05 0.53
C LEU A 46 33.90 19.74 0.08
N ASN A 47 33.76 20.96 -0.43
CA ASN A 47 34.90 21.85 -0.66
C ASN A 47 35.49 22.32 0.68
N PRO A 48 36.71 22.88 0.70
CA PRO A 48 37.28 23.48 1.92
C PRO A 48 36.38 24.54 2.58
N ASP A 49 35.55 25.21 1.78
CA ASP A 49 34.59 26.22 2.22
C ASP A 49 33.32 25.62 2.87
N GLY A 50 33.22 24.29 2.98
CA GLY A 50 32.05 23.58 3.51
C GLY A 50 30.88 23.46 2.51
N THR A 51 30.98 24.05 1.32
CA THR A 51 29.95 23.92 0.29
C THR A 51 30.02 22.54 -0.41
N PRO A 52 28.89 21.98 -0.88
CA PRO A 52 28.88 20.73 -1.63
C PRO A 52 29.74 20.78 -2.89
N ASN A 53 30.63 19.81 -3.09
CA ASN A 53 31.41 19.70 -4.31
C ASN A 53 30.54 19.14 -5.45
N MET A 54 30.14 20.00 -6.38
CA MET A 54 29.31 19.62 -7.53
C MET A 54 30.10 19.00 -8.69
N ASN A 55 31.43 19.11 -8.70
CA ASN A 55 32.25 18.62 -9.82
C ASN A 55 32.25 17.09 -9.93
N PHE A 56 32.08 16.40 -8.80
CA PHE A 56 32.06 14.93 -8.73
C PHE A 56 30.67 14.35 -8.47
N TRP A 57 29.64 15.20 -8.46
CA TRP A 57 28.27 14.77 -8.25
C TRP A 57 27.69 14.16 -9.53
N SER A 58 27.21 12.91 -9.45
CA SER A 58 26.54 12.23 -10.56
C SER A 58 25.18 11.70 -10.13
N ALA A 59 24.11 12.36 -10.58
CA ALA A 59 22.74 11.96 -10.28
C ALA A 59 22.42 10.53 -10.76
N SER A 60 22.92 10.17 -11.96
CA SER A 60 22.71 8.85 -12.56
C SER A 60 23.39 7.74 -11.77
N LEU A 61 24.54 8.03 -11.13
CA LEU A 61 25.21 7.07 -10.27
C LEU A 61 24.38 6.75 -9.03
N PHE A 62 23.88 7.78 -8.32
CA PHE A 62 23.03 7.57 -7.15
C PHE A 62 21.73 6.87 -7.50
N GLN A 63 21.10 7.25 -8.61
CA GLN A 63 19.92 6.55 -9.11
C GLN A 63 20.22 5.05 -9.31
N TYR A 64 21.32 4.70 -9.96
CA TYR A 64 21.72 3.31 -10.16
C TYR A 64 21.96 2.58 -8.82
N LEU A 65 22.72 3.18 -7.90
CA LEU A 65 23.02 2.58 -6.59
C LEU A 65 21.74 2.36 -5.77
N ILE A 66 20.80 3.30 -5.80
CA ILE A 66 19.52 3.22 -5.09
C ILE A 66 18.62 2.15 -5.71
N GLU A 67 18.43 2.16 -7.04
CA GLU A 67 17.58 1.18 -7.74
C GLU A 67 18.09 -0.27 -7.58
N LYS A 68 19.39 -0.44 -7.35
CA LYS A 68 20.02 -1.74 -7.08
C LYS A 68 20.14 -2.06 -5.59
N ASN A 69 19.59 -1.23 -4.70
CA ASN A 69 19.68 -1.36 -3.23
C ASN A 69 21.13 -1.52 -2.74
N LEU A 70 22.09 -0.86 -3.41
CA LEU A 70 23.51 -0.88 -3.08
C LEU A 70 23.92 0.29 -2.18
N LEU A 71 23.04 1.27 -1.97
CA LEU A 71 23.27 2.43 -1.12
C LEU A 71 22.72 2.19 0.28
N SER A 72 23.54 2.43 1.30
CA SER A 72 23.18 2.43 2.72
C SER A 72 23.43 3.81 3.31
N ASP A 73 22.61 4.23 4.28
CA ASP A 73 22.79 5.51 4.97
C ASP A 73 24.15 5.63 5.65
N SER A 74 24.68 4.52 6.17
CA SER A 74 25.99 4.43 6.83
C SER A 74 27.18 4.83 5.93
N TYR A 75 26.99 4.90 4.61
CA TYR A 75 28.03 5.31 3.67
C TYR A 75 28.24 6.83 3.63
N VAL A 76 27.31 7.60 4.21
CA VAL A 76 27.32 9.06 4.22
C VAL A 76 27.46 9.56 5.65
N LYS A 77 28.52 10.33 5.94
CA LYS A 77 28.87 10.74 7.31
C LYS A 77 27.75 11.50 8.05
N ASP A 78 26.99 12.31 7.31
CA ASP A 78 25.93 13.17 7.87
C ASP A 78 24.51 12.72 7.51
N GLY A 79 24.38 11.51 6.95
CA GLY A 79 23.12 10.95 6.46
C GLY A 79 22.83 11.32 4.99
N ILE A 80 22.18 10.41 4.28
CA ILE A 80 21.82 10.58 2.86
C ILE A 80 20.89 11.79 2.66
N VAL A 81 19.97 12.00 3.62
CA VAL A 81 18.96 13.05 3.54
C VAL A 81 19.61 14.44 3.53
N LYS A 82 20.57 14.72 4.40
CA LYS A 82 21.23 16.04 4.42
C LYS A 82 22.03 16.27 3.14
N ALA A 83 22.79 15.26 2.72
CA ALA A 83 23.60 15.32 1.51
C ALA A 83 22.80 15.63 0.24
N PHE A 84 21.57 15.10 0.12
CA PHE A 84 20.70 15.33 -1.03
C PHE A 84 19.92 16.65 -0.94
N ILE A 85 19.56 17.11 0.26
CA ILE A 85 18.96 18.45 0.47
C ILE A 85 19.94 19.54 0.05
N GLU A 86 21.19 19.47 0.51
CA GLU A 86 22.25 20.44 0.17
C GLU A 86 22.47 20.57 -1.35
N ARG A 87 22.25 19.46 -2.07
CA ARG A 87 22.41 19.40 -3.52
C ARG A 87 21.11 19.63 -4.30
N ASN A 88 20.02 19.97 -3.61
CA ASN A 88 18.69 20.18 -4.19
C ASN A 88 18.22 19.03 -5.10
N SER A 89 18.65 17.80 -4.83
CA SER A 89 18.44 16.63 -5.69
C SER A 89 17.19 15.85 -5.29
N TRP A 90 16.04 16.52 -5.35
CA TRP A 90 14.75 16.02 -4.86
C TRP A 90 14.31 14.70 -5.52
N GLY A 91 14.57 14.51 -6.82
CA GLY A 91 14.22 13.27 -7.50
C GLY A 91 14.94 12.04 -6.93
N ILE A 92 16.23 12.20 -6.62
CA ILE A 92 17.04 11.14 -6.01
C ILE A 92 16.63 10.92 -4.56
N MET A 93 16.27 11.99 -3.84
CA MET A 93 15.72 11.87 -2.49
C MET A 93 14.46 10.98 -2.44
N LYS A 94 13.52 11.18 -3.37
CA LYS A 94 12.32 10.34 -3.44
C LYS A 94 12.68 8.87 -3.62
N LEU A 95 13.58 8.59 -4.56
CA LEU A 95 14.06 7.23 -4.80
C LEU A 95 14.73 6.65 -3.55
N ALA A 96 15.51 7.46 -2.83
CA ALA A 96 16.17 7.02 -1.61
C ALA A 96 15.18 6.63 -0.52
N ILE A 97 14.17 7.46 -0.23
CA ILE A 97 13.14 7.13 0.78
C ILE A 97 12.39 5.84 0.42
N ILE A 98 12.18 5.59 -0.88
CA ILE A 98 11.49 4.41 -1.39
C ILE A 98 12.32 3.14 -1.25
N HIS A 99 13.63 3.20 -1.55
CA HIS A 99 14.46 2.01 -1.75
C HIS A 99 15.49 1.77 -0.64
N VAL A 100 15.97 2.82 0.03
CA VAL A 100 16.99 2.72 1.08
C VAL A 100 16.27 2.44 2.40
N THR A 101 16.44 1.23 2.91
CA THR A 101 15.69 0.71 4.06
C THR A 101 16.23 1.16 5.41
N ASP A 102 17.46 1.69 5.46
CA ASP A 102 18.19 2.01 6.68
C ASP A 102 18.29 3.52 6.96
N ILE A 103 17.38 4.33 6.40
CA ILE A 103 17.32 5.76 6.71
C ILE A 103 16.81 5.95 8.15
N PRO A 104 17.56 6.66 9.02
CA PRO A 104 17.11 6.93 10.39
C PRO A 104 15.84 7.80 10.43
N GLU A 105 14.93 7.50 11.35
CA GLU A 105 13.66 8.24 11.51
C GLU A 105 13.90 9.71 11.86
N LYS A 106 14.98 10.01 12.60
CA LYS A 106 15.44 11.37 12.90
C LYS A 106 15.71 12.18 11.63
N ASP A 107 16.27 11.55 10.61
CA ASP A 107 16.58 12.21 9.34
C ASP A 107 15.32 12.40 8.48
N LEU A 108 14.35 11.49 8.55
CA LEU A 108 13.03 11.66 7.93
C LEU A 108 12.27 12.85 8.56
N VAL A 109 12.26 12.96 9.88
CA VAL A 109 11.63 14.11 10.57
C VAL A 109 12.39 15.41 10.28
N TYR A 110 13.73 15.36 10.18
CA TYR A 110 14.52 16.51 9.73
C TYR A 110 14.11 16.98 8.32
N LEU A 111 13.93 16.05 7.37
CA LEU A 111 13.43 16.36 6.03
C LEU A 111 12.05 17.03 6.10
N LEU A 112 11.15 16.51 6.93
CA LEU A 112 9.80 17.07 7.11
C LEU A 112 9.87 18.52 7.63
N LYS A 113 10.64 18.78 8.69
CA LYS A 113 10.86 20.13 9.24
C LYS A 113 11.46 21.08 8.21
N TYR A 114 12.43 20.61 7.43
CA TYR A 114 13.03 21.38 6.35
C TYR A 114 12.01 21.76 5.27
N LEU A 115 11.16 20.82 4.84
CA LEU A 115 10.12 21.07 3.83
C LEU A 115 9.05 22.05 4.33
N ILE A 116 8.66 21.97 5.61
CA ILE A 116 7.73 22.91 6.24
C ILE A 116 8.36 24.31 6.26
N SER A 117 9.62 24.43 6.70
CA SER A 117 10.35 25.70 6.71
C SER A 117 10.42 26.34 5.31
N LEU A 118 10.64 25.51 4.28
CA LEU A 118 10.69 25.94 2.89
C LEU A 118 9.31 26.37 2.36
N SER A 119 8.20 25.81 2.85
CA SER A 119 6.84 26.22 2.47
C SER A 119 6.43 27.52 3.17
N SER A 120 6.73 27.67 4.46
CA SER A 120 6.45 28.88 5.25
C SER A 120 7.18 30.11 4.70
N SER A 121 8.45 29.97 4.30
CA SER A 121 9.24 31.07 3.73
C SER A 121 8.62 31.66 2.45
N LYS A 122 8.01 30.80 1.60
CA LYS A 122 7.41 31.24 0.32
C LYS A 122 6.17 32.10 0.52
N GLN A 123 5.36 31.79 1.54
CA GLN A 123 4.11 32.49 1.78
C GLN A 123 4.30 33.97 2.13
N LEU A 124 5.47 34.32 2.69
CA LEU A 124 5.85 35.70 2.99
C LEU A 124 6.20 36.49 1.72
N VAL A 125 6.96 35.89 0.80
CA VAL A 125 7.46 36.58 -0.41
C VAL A 125 6.35 36.75 -1.48
N SER A 126 5.38 35.83 -1.55
CA SER A 126 4.33 35.89 -2.57
C SER A 126 3.32 37.04 -2.39
N LYS A 127 3.27 37.68 -1.21
CA LYS A 127 2.33 38.79 -0.96
C LYS A 127 2.84 40.16 -1.44
N SER A 128 4.13 40.30 -1.79
CA SER A 128 4.76 41.61 -2.03
C SER A 128 5.14 41.93 -3.47
N SER A 129 4.93 41.06 -4.46
CA SER A 129 5.39 41.33 -5.84
C SER A 129 4.47 40.74 -6.92
N SER A 130 3.52 41.55 -7.40
CA SER A 130 2.48 41.20 -8.37
C SER A 130 2.84 41.43 -9.85
N SER A 131 4.10 41.67 -10.20
CA SER A 131 4.42 42.11 -11.58
C SER A 131 5.76 41.61 -12.13
N SER A 132 5.79 40.37 -12.64
CA SER A 132 6.61 40.03 -13.83
C SER A 132 6.48 38.55 -14.19
N LYS A 133 5.73 38.27 -15.26
CA LYS A 133 5.65 36.97 -15.94
C LYS A 133 6.93 36.74 -16.74
N LYS A 134 7.86 35.90 -16.27
CA LYS A 134 8.85 35.26 -17.16
C LYS A 134 9.04 33.79 -16.81
N GLU A 135 8.74 32.95 -17.79
CA GLU A 135 8.81 31.50 -17.80
C GLU A 135 10.26 31.02 -17.74
N LYS A 136 10.82 30.88 -16.53
CA LYS A 136 12.02 30.06 -16.34
C LYS A 136 11.57 28.62 -16.09
N LYS A 137 12.15 27.66 -16.83
CA LYS A 137 11.98 26.21 -16.65
C LYS A 137 12.06 25.89 -15.16
N LYS A 138 10.89 25.70 -14.54
CA LYS A 138 10.75 25.51 -13.09
C LYS A 138 11.38 24.16 -12.78
N SER A 139 12.55 24.14 -12.14
CA SER A 139 12.95 22.97 -11.37
C SER A 139 11.74 22.58 -10.52
N LYS A 140 11.24 21.36 -10.71
CA LYS A 140 10.04 20.87 -10.02
C LYS A 140 10.35 20.91 -8.54
N LYS A 141 9.87 21.97 -7.87
CA LYS A 141 10.02 22.13 -6.43
C LYS A 141 9.36 20.92 -5.75
N PRO A 142 9.95 20.40 -4.66
CA PRO A 142 9.34 19.30 -3.93
C PRO A 142 7.98 19.75 -3.40
N SER A 143 6.95 18.94 -3.65
CA SER A 143 5.66 19.08 -2.97
C SER A 143 5.80 18.51 -1.57
N ILE A 144 5.33 19.24 -0.55
CA ILE A 144 5.45 18.76 0.83
C ILE A 144 4.55 17.56 1.06
N GLU A 145 3.35 17.57 0.51
CA GLU A 145 2.39 16.47 0.60
C GLU A 145 2.99 15.19 0.00
N GLU A 146 3.64 15.30 -1.16
CA GLU A 146 4.24 14.15 -1.84
C GLU A 146 5.37 13.52 -0.99
N PHE A 147 6.29 14.32 -0.47
CA PHE A 147 7.36 13.81 0.40
C PHE A 147 6.85 13.31 1.74
N PHE A 148 5.83 13.96 2.29
CA PHE A 148 5.24 13.52 3.54
C PHE A 148 4.55 12.16 3.37
N ALA A 149 3.86 11.93 2.25
CA ALA A 149 3.31 10.62 1.91
C ALA A 149 4.42 9.55 1.80
N LEU A 150 5.56 9.90 1.19
CA LEU A 150 6.73 9.00 1.13
C LEU A 150 7.28 8.67 2.52
N ILE A 151 7.38 9.65 3.43
CA ILE A 151 7.88 9.47 4.80
C ILE A 151 6.94 8.55 5.59
N ILE A 152 5.63 8.73 5.46
CA ILE A 152 4.64 7.89 6.16
C ILE A 152 4.70 6.44 5.68
N CYS A 153 4.85 6.23 4.37
CA CYS A 153 4.91 4.90 3.76
C CYS A 153 6.30 4.25 3.86
N ALA A 154 7.32 4.96 4.34
CA ALA A 154 8.66 4.42 4.48
C ALA A 154 8.70 3.36 5.59
N PRO A 155 9.52 2.30 5.46
CA PRO A 155 9.78 1.38 6.56
C PRO A 155 10.31 2.14 7.78
N ARG A 156 9.66 1.97 8.94
CA ARG A 156 9.99 2.71 10.17
C ARG A 156 9.94 1.82 11.39
N ASN A 157 10.72 2.17 12.40
CA ASN A 157 10.56 1.70 13.76
C ASN A 157 9.76 2.73 14.56
N ASP A 158 8.56 2.37 15.03
CA ASP A 158 7.66 3.33 15.66
C ASP A 158 8.27 3.96 16.92
N SER A 159 9.01 3.21 17.75
CA SER A 159 9.67 3.77 18.94
C SER A 159 10.68 4.87 18.59
N LYS A 160 11.48 4.67 17.53
CA LYS A 160 12.43 5.68 17.06
C LYS A 160 11.72 6.85 16.37
N MET A 161 10.66 6.57 15.61
CA MET A 161 9.84 7.61 15.00
C MET A 161 9.20 8.49 16.08
N MET A 162 8.70 7.91 17.18
CA MET A 162 8.15 8.66 18.29
C MET A 162 9.18 9.61 18.90
N GLU A 163 10.40 9.14 19.13
CA GLU A 163 11.49 9.97 19.65
C GLU A 163 11.83 11.12 18.70
N ALA A 164 11.87 10.84 17.39
CA ALA A 164 12.12 11.86 16.38
C ALA A 164 10.98 12.90 16.32
N LEU A 165 9.72 12.46 16.35
CA LEU A 165 8.53 13.32 16.30
C LEU A 165 8.40 14.24 17.52
N LYS A 166 8.86 13.82 18.70
CA LYS A 166 8.92 14.69 19.90
C LYS A 166 9.67 16.01 19.66
N THR A 167 10.54 16.07 18.66
CA THR A 167 11.30 17.28 18.31
C THR A 167 10.51 18.31 17.49
N LEU A 168 9.26 18.02 17.13
CA LEU A 168 8.40 18.92 16.37
C LEU A 168 7.89 20.08 17.23
N ASN A 169 7.91 21.28 16.65
CA ASN A 169 7.35 22.47 17.28
C ASN A 169 5.82 22.53 17.06
N GLU A 170 5.13 23.38 17.83
CA GLU A 170 3.67 23.53 17.76
C GLU A 170 3.17 23.93 16.35
N ASP A 171 3.87 24.85 15.67
CA ASP A 171 3.50 25.28 14.31
C ASP A 171 3.72 24.18 13.26
N GLU A 172 4.81 23.42 13.40
CA GLU A 172 5.12 22.29 12.52
C GLU A 172 4.07 21.19 12.68
N LEU A 173 3.74 20.87 13.93
CA LEU A 173 2.71 19.90 14.30
C LEU A 173 1.34 20.30 13.73
N PHE A 174 0.95 21.56 13.89
CA PHE A 174 -0.31 22.08 13.34
C PHE A 174 -0.37 21.92 11.82
N TYR A 175 0.71 22.23 11.13
CA TYR A 175 0.78 22.08 9.67
C TYR A 175 0.68 20.61 9.24
N ILE A 176 1.33 19.70 9.96
CA ILE A 176 1.29 18.25 9.72
C ILE A 176 -0.14 17.71 9.89
N ILE A 177 -0.80 18.02 11.01
CA ILE A 177 -2.19 17.57 11.25
C ILE A 177 -3.12 18.10 10.16
N GLN A 178 -2.95 19.35 9.72
CA GLN A 178 -3.75 19.87 8.61
C GLN A 178 -3.60 19.07 7.31
N ILE A 179 -2.40 18.59 6.98
CA ILE A 179 -2.20 17.75 5.80
C ILE A 179 -2.90 16.39 5.99
N LEU A 180 -2.75 15.77 7.17
CA LEU A 180 -3.42 14.50 7.49
C LEU A 180 -4.94 14.62 7.39
N CYS A 181 -5.54 15.68 7.95
CA CYS A 181 -6.98 15.95 7.82
C CYS A 181 -7.42 16.02 6.36
N LYS A 182 -6.68 16.75 5.51
CA LYS A 182 -6.99 16.87 4.09
C LYS A 182 -6.91 15.54 3.35
N TRP A 183 -6.04 14.64 3.77
CA TRP A 183 -5.95 13.31 3.19
C TRP A 183 -7.10 12.41 3.62
N ILE A 184 -7.49 12.45 4.90
CA ILE A 184 -8.68 11.75 5.41
C ILE A 184 -9.91 12.20 4.62
N GLU A 185 -10.19 13.51 4.56
CA GLU A 185 -11.31 14.05 3.76
C GLU A 185 -11.29 13.68 2.28
N LYS A 186 -10.09 13.44 1.72
CA LYS A 186 -9.94 13.07 0.32
C LYS A 186 -10.28 11.60 0.10
N HIS A 187 -9.94 10.73 1.05
CA HIS A 187 -10.31 9.32 1.02
C HIS A 187 -11.83 9.15 1.10
N ASP A 188 -12.50 9.84 2.02
CA ASP A 188 -13.97 9.81 2.16
C ASP A 188 -14.69 10.16 0.84
N LYS A 189 -14.12 11.11 0.07
CA LYS A 189 -14.68 11.53 -1.23
C LYS A 189 -14.40 10.54 -2.36
N THR A 190 -13.28 9.84 -2.31
CA THR A 190 -12.88 8.90 -3.38
C THR A 190 -13.51 7.53 -3.22
N GLU A 191 -13.81 7.06 -2.01
CA GLU A 191 -14.38 5.72 -1.79
C GLU A 191 -15.82 5.59 -2.30
N ILE A 192 -16.56 6.68 -2.44
CA ILE A 192 -17.91 6.67 -3.04
C ILE A 192 -17.86 6.42 -4.56
N ILE A 193 -16.71 6.62 -5.21
CA ILE A 193 -16.49 6.22 -6.60
C ILE A 193 -15.99 4.78 -6.58
N PHE A 194 -16.89 3.84 -6.29
CA PHE A 194 -16.63 2.42 -6.54
C PHE A 194 -16.28 2.25 -8.01
N ASP A 195 -14.99 2.18 -8.29
CA ASP A 195 -14.42 2.02 -9.62
C ASP A 195 -14.85 0.64 -10.14
N THR A 196 -16.05 0.60 -10.71
CA THR A 196 -16.80 -0.61 -11.08
C THR A 196 -16.03 -1.41 -12.14
N THR A 197 -15.06 -0.77 -12.80
CA THR A 197 -14.12 -1.35 -13.75
C THR A 197 -13.06 -2.25 -13.13
N LEU A 198 -12.83 -2.20 -11.82
CA LEU A 198 -11.86 -3.09 -11.15
C LEU A 198 -12.46 -4.45 -10.77
N ILE A 199 -13.78 -4.55 -10.62
CA ILE A 199 -14.45 -5.80 -10.21
C ILE A 199 -14.43 -6.84 -11.35
N GLU A 200 -14.35 -6.42 -12.62
CA GLU A 200 -14.38 -7.34 -13.77
C GLU A 200 -13.09 -8.18 -13.96
N ALA A 201 -12.01 -7.92 -13.21
CA ALA A 201 -10.71 -8.58 -13.43
C ALA A 201 -10.21 -9.50 -12.29
N TYR A 202 -10.94 -9.63 -11.17
CA TYR A 202 -10.45 -10.38 -10.00
C TYR A 202 -10.80 -11.87 -10.01
N GLY A 203 -10.20 -12.59 -10.97
CA GLY A 203 -10.06 -14.06 -10.92
C GLY A 203 -8.67 -14.55 -10.51
N LYS A 204 -7.66 -13.66 -10.41
CA LYS A 204 -6.28 -14.03 -10.02
C LYS A 204 -5.62 -12.90 -9.24
N TYR A 205 -5.81 -12.90 -7.92
CA TYR A 205 -4.96 -12.15 -7.01
C TYR A 205 -3.60 -12.84 -6.89
N GLU A 206 -2.71 -12.63 -7.86
CA GLU A 206 -1.31 -12.97 -7.67
C GLU A 206 -0.68 -11.93 -6.72
N PHE A 207 -0.33 -12.40 -5.52
CA PHE A 207 0.69 -11.82 -4.65
C PHE A 207 2.07 -11.98 -5.30
N SER A 208 2.24 -11.44 -6.52
CA SER A 208 3.57 -11.21 -7.08
C SER A 208 4.30 -10.19 -6.20
N SER A 209 5.61 -10.31 -6.04
CA SER A 209 6.51 -9.57 -5.15
C SER A 209 6.53 -8.04 -5.40
N LYS A 210 5.40 -7.41 -5.08
CA LYS A 210 4.87 -6.10 -5.48
C LYS A 210 5.48 -4.87 -4.81
N LYS A 211 6.60 -4.95 -4.08
CA LYS A 211 7.13 -3.73 -3.40
C LYS A 211 7.51 -2.61 -4.38
N VAL A 212 8.06 -2.92 -5.56
CA VAL A 212 8.46 -1.89 -6.55
C VAL A 212 7.28 -1.37 -7.38
N ALA A 213 6.25 -2.17 -7.60
CA ALA A 213 5.06 -1.75 -8.37
C ALA A 213 4.10 -0.88 -7.53
N VAL A 214 4.04 -1.12 -6.22
CA VAL A 214 3.26 -0.29 -5.29
C VAL A 214 3.89 1.10 -5.17
N LEU A 215 5.23 1.19 -5.10
CA LEU A 215 5.90 2.47 -4.91
C LEU A 215 5.94 3.35 -6.19
N LYS A 216 5.85 2.74 -7.39
CA LYS A 216 5.67 3.49 -8.67
C LYS A 216 4.28 4.13 -8.80
N LYS A 217 3.33 3.80 -7.92
CA LYS A 217 2.01 4.39 -7.85
C LYS A 217 1.74 5.09 -6.52
N ILE A 218 2.78 5.56 -5.82
CA ILE A 218 2.54 6.45 -4.68
C ILE A 218 1.91 7.71 -5.26
N LYS A 219 0.58 7.77 -5.18
CA LYS A 219 -0.21 8.95 -5.44
C LYS A 219 0.22 10.01 -4.42
N ASP A 220 -0.12 11.27 -4.67
CA ASP A 220 0.13 12.37 -3.72
C ASP A 220 -0.59 12.18 -2.35
N VAL A 221 -1.26 11.04 -2.14
CA VAL A 221 -2.03 10.68 -0.96
C VAL A 221 -1.64 9.25 -0.57
N PRO A 222 -1.17 9.01 0.67
CA PRO A 222 -0.92 7.66 1.16
C PRO A 222 -2.24 6.90 1.34
N ASP A 223 -2.19 5.56 1.42
CA ASP A 223 -3.38 4.77 1.74
C ASP A 223 -3.95 5.18 3.10
N PHE A 224 -5.28 5.06 3.26
CA PHE A 224 -5.99 5.55 4.44
C PHE A 224 -5.42 5.02 5.76
N HIS A 225 -5.17 3.71 5.86
CA HIS A 225 -4.61 3.08 7.06
C HIS A 225 -3.27 3.70 7.49
N PHE A 226 -2.34 3.96 6.56
CA PHE A 226 -1.06 4.58 6.88
C PHE A 226 -1.21 6.01 7.41
N ALA A 227 -2.18 6.77 6.88
CA ALA A 227 -2.48 8.12 7.36
C ALA A 227 -3.04 8.09 8.79
N ILE A 228 -3.99 7.19 9.06
CA ILE A 228 -4.58 7.00 10.40
C ILE A 228 -3.53 6.50 11.40
N ASP A 229 -2.74 5.49 11.05
CA ASP A 229 -1.68 4.95 11.92
C ASP A 229 -0.68 6.04 12.32
N PHE A 230 -0.26 6.87 11.36
CA PHE A 230 0.65 7.97 11.64
C PHE A 230 -0.02 9.10 12.45
N MET A 231 -1.31 9.33 12.25
CA MET A 231 -2.08 10.31 13.01
C MET A 231 -2.23 9.89 14.47
N THR A 232 -2.57 8.62 14.73
CA THR A 232 -2.62 8.03 16.07
C THR A 232 -1.27 8.16 16.77
N LEU A 233 -0.17 7.85 16.07
CA LEU A 233 1.18 8.02 16.59
C LEU A 233 1.46 9.46 17.05
N ILE A 234 1.06 10.45 16.24
CA ILE A 234 1.21 11.86 16.60
C ILE A 234 0.35 12.21 17.82
N PHE A 235 -0.89 11.71 17.88
CA PHE A 235 -1.76 11.94 19.02
C PHE A 235 -1.18 11.39 20.31
N ASP A 236 -0.66 10.16 20.30
CA ASP A 236 -0.06 9.55 21.49
C ASP A 236 1.13 10.36 22.02
N ILE A 237 1.96 10.92 21.14
CA ILE A 237 3.14 11.69 21.53
C ILE A 237 2.78 13.09 22.02
N HIS A 238 1.89 13.78 21.30
CA HIS A 238 1.62 15.20 21.48
C HIS A 238 0.26 15.49 22.13
N PHE A 239 -0.39 14.49 22.72
CA PHE A 239 -1.68 14.64 23.41
C PHE A 239 -1.75 15.85 24.36
N PRO A 240 -0.74 16.09 25.24
CA PRO A 240 -0.78 17.24 26.14
C PRO A 240 -0.78 18.57 25.38
N ASN A 241 -0.02 18.68 24.28
CA ASN A 241 0.04 19.89 23.47
C ASN A 241 -1.31 20.20 22.80
N PHE A 242 -2.03 19.16 22.38
CA PHE A 242 -3.36 19.29 21.78
C PHE A 242 -4.41 19.80 22.76
N ILE A 243 -4.33 19.43 24.04
CA ILE A 243 -5.24 19.91 25.09
C ILE A 243 -4.94 21.36 25.49
N ILE A 244 -3.65 21.68 25.62
CA ILE A 244 -3.23 22.99 26.14
C ILE A 244 -3.41 24.08 25.07
N SER A 245 -3.09 23.78 23.81
CA SER A 245 -3.15 24.77 22.75
C SER A 245 -4.52 24.83 22.07
N LYS A 246 -5.21 25.95 22.31
CA LYS A 246 -6.49 26.29 21.68
C LYS A 246 -6.45 26.32 20.15
N LYS A 247 -5.25 26.46 19.56
CA LYS A 247 -5.06 26.50 18.10
C LYS A 247 -5.51 25.19 17.45
N PHE A 248 -5.37 24.06 18.13
CA PHE A 248 -5.74 22.75 17.60
C PHE A 248 -7.22 22.43 17.74
N HIS A 249 -7.94 23.08 18.67
CA HIS A 249 -9.32 22.68 18.99
C HIS A 249 -10.26 22.63 17.78
N PRO A 250 -10.30 23.62 16.87
CA PRO A 250 -11.16 23.55 15.69
C PRO A 250 -10.79 22.36 14.77
N LEU A 251 -9.50 22.07 14.65
CA LEU A 251 -8.99 20.97 13.83
C LEU A 251 -9.34 19.63 14.46
N LEU A 252 -9.21 19.49 15.78
CA LEU A 252 -9.60 18.28 16.52
C LEU A 252 -11.11 18.02 16.46
N THR A 253 -11.93 19.07 16.60
CA THR A 253 -13.39 18.94 16.42
C THR A 253 -13.72 18.48 15.01
N HIS A 254 -13.03 19.03 14.00
CA HIS A 254 -13.20 18.62 12.62
C HIS A 254 -12.82 17.16 12.38
N ILE A 255 -11.65 16.73 12.87
CA ILE A 255 -11.19 15.33 12.81
C ILE A 255 -12.18 14.40 13.52
N SER A 256 -12.65 14.78 14.71
CA SER A 256 -13.63 13.99 15.45
C SER A 256 -14.89 13.77 14.62
N ASN A 257 -15.38 14.82 13.94
CA ASN A 257 -16.55 14.69 13.08
C ASN A 257 -16.29 13.76 11.88
N LEU A 258 -15.13 13.84 11.24
CA LEU A 258 -14.74 12.94 10.14
C LEU A 258 -14.68 11.48 10.63
N ILE A 259 -14.03 11.22 11.75
CA ILE A 259 -13.94 9.87 12.33
C ILE A 259 -15.31 9.33 12.72
N THR A 260 -16.18 10.17 13.30
CA THR A 260 -17.57 9.75 13.61
C THR A 260 -18.34 9.39 12.34
N GLN A 261 -18.19 10.17 11.26
CA GLN A 261 -18.81 9.84 9.98
C GLN A 261 -18.31 8.51 9.42
N GLU A 262 -16.99 8.32 9.37
CA GLU A 262 -16.38 7.06 8.91
C GLU A 262 -16.79 5.86 9.76
N LEU A 263 -16.86 6.02 11.10
CA LEU A 263 -17.32 4.97 11.99
C LEU A 263 -18.77 4.58 11.70
N THR A 264 -19.66 5.55 11.46
CA THR A 264 -21.06 5.24 11.11
C THR A 264 -21.19 4.51 9.77
N ILE A 265 -20.33 4.83 8.80
CA ILE A 265 -20.27 4.12 7.52
C ILE A 265 -19.78 2.70 7.75
N TYR A 266 -18.71 2.51 8.52
CA TYR A 266 -18.15 1.21 8.84
C TYR A 266 -19.15 0.31 9.58
N GLU A 267 -19.85 0.83 10.59
CA GLU A 267 -20.92 0.11 11.30
C GLU A 267 -22.04 -0.33 10.34
N SER A 268 -22.41 0.53 9.39
CA SER A 268 -23.38 0.18 8.36
C SER A 268 -22.85 -0.92 7.42
N LEU A 269 -21.60 -0.83 6.97
CA LEU A 269 -20.95 -1.85 6.13
C LEU A 269 -20.85 -3.20 6.86
N GLU A 270 -20.46 -3.20 8.13
CA GLU A 270 -20.33 -4.41 8.93
C GLU A 270 -21.71 -5.05 9.18
N SER A 271 -22.76 -4.25 9.36
CA SER A 271 -24.14 -4.76 9.43
C SER A 271 -24.57 -5.46 8.14
N MET A 272 -24.15 -4.95 6.96
CA MET A 272 -24.44 -5.57 5.66
C MET A 272 -23.58 -6.81 5.41
N ARG A 273 -22.37 -6.87 5.97
CA ARG A 273 -21.44 -7.99 5.80
C ARG A 273 -22.09 -9.31 6.20
N GLY A 274 -22.81 -9.37 7.31
CA GLY A 274 -23.52 -10.58 7.74
C GLY A 274 -24.55 -11.07 6.71
N CYS A 275 -25.32 -10.16 6.12
CA CYS A 275 -26.29 -10.50 5.07
C CYS A 275 -25.61 -10.95 3.76
N LEU A 276 -24.55 -10.24 3.35
CA LEU A 276 -23.81 -10.55 2.12
C LEU A 276 -23.00 -11.84 2.24
N GLU A 277 -22.47 -12.16 3.42
CA GLU A 277 -21.73 -13.40 3.67
C GLU A 277 -22.61 -14.63 3.46
N LEU A 278 -23.85 -14.59 3.94
CA LEU A 278 -24.84 -15.65 3.68
C LEU A 278 -25.10 -15.83 2.19
N PHE A 279 -25.28 -14.73 1.45
CA PHE A 279 -25.48 -14.77 0.00
C PHE A 279 -24.25 -15.33 -0.72
N HIS A 280 -23.05 -14.88 -0.35
CA HIS A 280 -21.80 -15.37 -0.92
C HIS A 280 -21.60 -16.86 -0.66
N ARG A 281 -21.86 -17.33 0.57
CA ARG A 281 -21.79 -18.74 0.94
C ARG A 281 -22.75 -19.60 0.12
N ASN A 282 -24.00 -19.15 -0.02
CA ASN A 282 -25.01 -19.84 -0.84
C ASN A 282 -24.59 -19.88 -2.31
N HIS A 283 -24.08 -18.76 -2.86
CA HIS A 283 -23.58 -18.72 -4.23
C HIS A 283 -22.41 -19.69 -4.45
N GLN A 284 -21.44 -19.73 -3.53
CA GLN A 284 -20.34 -20.69 -3.58
C GLN A 284 -20.83 -22.14 -3.51
N GLU A 285 -21.84 -22.44 -2.70
CA GLU A 285 -22.42 -23.78 -2.60
C GLU A 285 -23.11 -24.20 -3.90
N ILE A 286 -23.87 -23.30 -4.53
CA ILE A 286 -24.49 -23.52 -5.84
C ILE A 286 -23.42 -23.78 -6.90
N GLU A 287 -22.34 -22.99 -6.92
CA GLU A 287 -21.22 -23.20 -7.84
C GLU A 287 -20.51 -24.55 -7.60
N ARG A 288 -20.37 -24.98 -6.34
CA ARG A 288 -19.85 -26.31 -6.00
C ARG A 288 -20.77 -27.43 -6.50
N LYS A 289 -22.09 -27.31 -6.29
CA LYS A 289 -23.11 -28.27 -6.77
C LYS A 289 -23.08 -28.38 -8.30
N ARG A 290 -23.05 -27.26 -9.02
CA ARG A 290 -22.91 -27.21 -10.48
C ARG A 290 -21.64 -27.88 -10.99
N LYS A 291 -20.51 -27.70 -10.28
CA LYS A 291 -19.24 -28.35 -10.63
C LYS A 291 -19.30 -29.86 -10.39
N SER A 292 -19.88 -30.31 -9.28
CA SER A 292 -20.04 -31.76 -9.01
C SER A 292 -21.00 -32.43 -9.98
N GLU A 293 -22.11 -31.78 -10.35
CA GLU A 293 -23.05 -32.28 -11.36
C GLU A 293 -22.36 -32.45 -12.72
N LYS A 294 -21.58 -31.44 -13.16
CA LYS A 294 -20.78 -31.53 -14.39
C LYS A 294 -19.77 -32.69 -14.36
N MET A 295 -19.15 -32.96 -13.20
CA MET A 295 -18.23 -34.09 -13.04
C MET A 295 -18.98 -35.44 -13.13
N LEU A 296 -20.12 -35.58 -12.44
CA LEU A 296 -20.96 -36.78 -12.49
C LEU A 296 -21.49 -37.08 -13.90
N SER A 297 -21.96 -36.06 -14.63
CA SER A 297 -22.40 -36.23 -16.02
C SER A 297 -21.26 -36.65 -16.96
N THR A 298 -20.04 -36.18 -16.70
CA THR A 298 -18.86 -36.57 -17.47
C THR A 298 -18.46 -38.02 -17.20
N GLU A 299 -18.63 -38.50 -15.96
CA GLU A 299 -18.28 -39.87 -15.56
C GLU A 299 -19.30 -40.89 -16.09
N GLN A 300 -20.61 -40.59 -16.02
CA GLN A 300 -21.65 -41.42 -16.64
C GLN A 300 -21.50 -41.54 -18.17
N SER A 301 -21.02 -40.47 -18.83
CA SER A 301 -20.75 -40.50 -20.28
C SER A 301 -19.55 -41.40 -20.64
N ARG A 302 -18.61 -41.62 -19.71
CA ARG A 302 -17.45 -42.50 -19.94
C ARG A 302 -17.78 -43.98 -19.78
N ASP A 303 -18.68 -44.32 -18.87
CA ASP A 303 -19.02 -45.73 -18.60
C ASP A 303 -19.98 -46.33 -19.65
N ASN A 304 -20.82 -45.49 -20.28
CA ASN A 304 -21.68 -45.91 -21.40
C ASN A 304 -20.95 -46.02 -22.76
N GLY A 305 -19.68 -45.61 -22.85
CA GLY A 305 -18.89 -45.56 -24.09
C GLY A 305 -18.33 -46.90 -24.60
N LYS A 306 -18.64 -48.04 -23.98
CA LYS A 306 -18.12 -49.37 -24.39
C LYS A 306 -19.17 -50.40 -24.84
N LYS A 307 -20.46 -50.06 -24.85
CA LYS A 307 -21.47 -50.95 -25.44
C LYS A 307 -21.99 -50.35 -26.75
N ASN A 308 -21.53 -50.96 -27.85
CA ASN A 308 -22.09 -50.96 -29.20
C ASN A 308 -23.41 -50.21 -29.37
N ASN A 309 -23.38 -49.10 -30.11
CA ASN A 309 -24.54 -48.61 -30.87
C ASN A 309 -24.05 -48.07 -32.22
N TYR A 310 -23.55 -49.00 -33.04
CA TYR A 310 -23.83 -48.97 -34.47
C TYR A 310 -25.31 -49.37 -34.56
N TRP A 311 -26.26 -48.44 -34.72
CA TRP A 311 -27.62 -48.63 -35.24
C TRP A 311 -28.43 -47.36 -34.88
N LEU A 312 -28.98 -46.72 -35.92
CA LEU A 312 -29.86 -45.53 -35.92
C LEU A 312 -29.19 -44.16 -35.77
N ASN A 313 -28.46 -43.78 -36.82
CA ASN A 313 -28.71 -42.48 -37.44
C ASN A 313 -30.11 -42.53 -38.06
N ASP A 314 -31.09 -41.84 -37.48
CA ASP A 314 -32.22 -41.29 -38.24
C ASP A 314 -33.00 -40.31 -37.35
N GLY A 315 -32.97 -39.03 -37.74
CA GLY A 315 -33.89 -38.00 -37.25
C GLY A 315 -33.32 -37.06 -36.19
N ASP A 316 -32.86 -35.89 -36.64
CA ASP A 316 -32.70 -34.70 -35.81
C ASP A 316 -34.04 -34.33 -35.15
N ILE A 317 -34.26 -34.79 -33.92
CA ILE A 317 -35.29 -34.23 -33.05
C ILE A 317 -34.59 -33.19 -32.17
N PRO A 318 -34.86 -31.89 -32.36
CA PRO A 318 -34.32 -30.86 -31.47
C PRO A 318 -34.82 -31.13 -30.05
N ILE A 319 -33.87 -31.28 -29.13
CA ILE A 319 -34.15 -31.40 -27.69
C ILE A 319 -34.64 -30.03 -27.22
N TYR A 320 -35.95 -29.88 -27.09
CA TYR A 320 -36.54 -28.74 -26.42
C TYR A 320 -36.42 -28.96 -24.90
N SER A 321 -35.57 -28.19 -24.24
CA SER A 321 -35.63 -28.06 -22.79
C SER A 321 -36.84 -27.20 -22.44
N VAL A 322 -37.90 -27.80 -21.91
CA VAL A 322 -39.01 -27.06 -21.33
C VAL A 322 -38.54 -26.54 -19.98
N GLU A 323 -38.17 -25.27 -19.92
CA GLU A 323 -38.01 -24.57 -18.65
C GLU A 323 -39.41 -24.48 -18.00
N LEU A 324 -39.63 -25.28 -16.95
CA LEU A 324 -40.81 -25.18 -16.11
C LEU A 324 -40.68 -23.90 -15.27
N PHE A 325 -41.17 -22.79 -15.81
CA PHE A 325 -41.44 -21.60 -15.02
C PHE A 325 -42.59 -21.93 -14.07
N SER A 326 -42.30 -22.14 -12.79
CA SER A 326 -43.32 -22.12 -11.77
C SER A 326 -43.78 -20.68 -11.58
N PHE A 327 -44.80 -20.30 -12.34
CA PHE A 327 -45.59 -19.09 -12.14
C PHE A 327 -46.52 -19.30 -10.93
N PHE A 328 -45.96 -19.47 -9.73
CA PHE A 328 -46.66 -19.11 -8.49
C PHE A 328 -46.26 -17.65 -8.26
N GLY A 329 -47.09 -16.65 -8.56
CA GLY A 329 -48.44 -16.56 -8.02
C GLY A 329 -48.30 -16.34 -6.51
N GLU A 330 -47.84 -15.15 -6.11
CA GLU A 330 -48.18 -14.63 -4.79
C GLU A 330 -49.70 -14.74 -4.67
N GLU A 331 -50.19 -15.24 -3.54
CA GLU A 331 -51.58 -15.65 -3.28
C GLU A 331 -51.89 -17.12 -3.64
N ASN A 332 -51.52 -18.05 -2.74
CA ASN A 332 -52.52 -18.84 -2.04
C ASN A 332 -51.93 -19.66 -0.90
N GLU A 333 -52.63 -19.57 0.22
CA GLU A 333 -52.68 -20.43 1.39
C GLU A 333 -52.10 -21.84 1.16
N ASN A 334 -51.06 -22.16 1.94
CA ASN A 334 -50.58 -23.53 2.05
C ASN A 334 -51.71 -24.42 2.56
N PRO A 335 -51.97 -25.58 1.92
CA PRO A 335 -52.84 -26.59 2.51
C PRO A 335 -52.19 -27.10 3.80
N ILE A 336 -52.93 -26.97 4.90
CA ILE A 336 -52.64 -27.63 6.16
C ILE A 336 -52.71 -29.13 5.89
N LEU A 337 -51.54 -29.76 5.81
CA LEU A 337 -51.41 -31.20 5.91
C LEU A 337 -51.38 -31.53 7.40
N ASP A 338 -52.51 -32.05 7.90
CA ASP A 338 -52.59 -32.75 9.17
C ASP A 338 -51.68 -33.99 9.10
N GLU A 339 -50.41 -33.83 9.45
CA GLU A 339 -49.52 -34.95 9.72
C GLU A 339 -49.51 -35.27 11.22
N ALA A 340 -50.05 -36.45 11.47
CA ALA A 340 -50.19 -37.17 12.72
C ALA A 340 -49.01 -37.03 13.69
N ASN A 341 -49.38 -36.85 14.96
CA ASN A 341 -48.57 -37.18 16.13
C ASN A 341 -47.82 -38.50 15.95
N ILE A 342 -46.50 -38.42 15.95
CA ILE A 342 -45.63 -39.53 16.33
C ILE A 342 -44.79 -39.03 17.50
N ASP A 343 -45.24 -39.39 18.71
CA ASP A 343 -44.41 -39.43 19.90
C ASP A 343 -43.22 -40.37 19.64
N MET A 344 -42.01 -39.86 19.80
CA MET A 344 -40.77 -40.64 19.90
C MET A 344 -39.78 -39.86 20.76
N ASP A 345 -39.98 -40.00 22.07
CA ASP A 345 -38.99 -40.33 23.09
C ASP A 345 -37.52 -39.92 22.85
N GLU A 346 -37.08 -39.03 23.75
CA GLU A 346 -36.02 -39.31 24.73
C GLU A 346 -34.72 -39.94 24.18
N TYR A 347 -33.70 -39.10 23.96
CA TYR A 347 -32.31 -39.49 24.24
C TYR A 347 -31.52 -38.30 24.79
N ASP A 348 -31.29 -38.37 26.10
CA ASP A 348 -30.15 -37.76 26.78
C ASP A 348 -28.85 -38.09 26.06
N ASN A 349 -27.97 -37.10 25.94
CA ASN A 349 -26.52 -37.33 25.98
C ASN A 349 -25.80 -36.07 26.45
N ASP A 350 -25.57 -36.08 27.76
CA ASP A 350 -24.39 -35.51 28.42
C ASP A 350 -23.11 -35.84 27.63
N VAL A 351 -22.35 -34.81 27.25
CA VAL A 351 -20.90 -34.92 27.14
C VAL A 351 -20.26 -33.67 27.73
N HIS A 352 -19.71 -33.88 28.93
CA HIS A 352 -18.71 -33.06 29.60
C HIS A 352 -17.58 -32.62 28.65
N ALA A 353 -17.33 -31.31 28.57
CA ALA A 353 -16.03 -30.79 28.16
C ALA A 353 -15.28 -30.35 29.42
N GLU A 354 -14.39 -31.22 29.88
CA GLU A 354 -13.35 -30.92 30.85
C GLU A 354 -12.41 -29.85 30.27
N LEU A 355 -12.30 -28.71 30.97
CA LEU A 355 -11.22 -27.76 30.77
C LEU A 355 -10.11 -28.15 31.74
N ASP A 356 -9.09 -28.84 31.22
CA ASP A 356 -7.83 -29.05 31.92
C ASP A 356 -7.12 -27.70 32.10
N ASN A 357 -6.96 -27.36 33.37
CA ASN A 357 -6.02 -26.38 33.86
C ASN A 357 -4.64 -27.05 33.91
N ASP A 358 -3.73 -26.68 33.02
CA ASP A 358 -2.30 -26.89 33.26
C ASP A 358 -1.64 -25.55 33.61
N ASP A 359 -1.52 -25.42 34.92
CA ASP A 359 -0.56 -24.63 35.67
C ASP A 359 0.86 -25.16 35.37
N ASP A 360 1.71 -24.35 34.73
CA ASP A 360 3.15 -24.62 34.74
C ASP A 360 3.92 -23.38 35.21
N THR A 361 4.13 -23.40 36.51
CA THR A 361 5.08 -22.60 37.26
C THR A 361 6.52 -22.98 36.88
N ASN A 362 7.29 -22.01 36.38
CA ASN A 362 8.75 -22.02 36.49
C ASN A 362 9.23 -20.56 36.53
N LYS A 363 9.51 -19.96 37.69
CA LYS A 363 10.64 -20.16 38.62
C LYS A 363 12.00 -19.90 37.95
N GLU A 364 12.80 -19.09 38.63
CA GLU A 364 14.20 -18.71 38.36
C GLU A 364 14.47 -17.44 37.53
N ARG A 365 14.63 -16.29 38.22
CA ARG A 365 15.96 -15.69 38.50
C ARG A 365 15.81 -14.34 39.21
N GLU A 366 15.74 -14.41 40.53
CA GLU A 366 16.17 -13.35 41.43
C GLU A 366 17.38 -13.88 42.18
N LYS A 367 18.56 -13.28 41.94
CA LYS A 367 19.71 -13.14 42.86
C LYS A 367 20.97 -12.75 42.09
N MET A 368 21.48 -11.56 42.45
CA MET A 368 22.89 -11.15 42.60
C MET A 368 23.01 -9.70 42.11
N ALA A 369 23.65 -8.76 42.80
CA ALA A 369 24.12 -8.64 44.16
C ALA A 369 24.60 -7.18 44.27
N ASP A 370 24.29 -6.52 45.37
CA ASP A 370 25.07 -5.38 45.85
C ASP A 370 26.54 -5.77 45.96
N VAL A 371 27.43 -5.06 45.26
CA VAL A 371 28.83 -4.83 45.69
C VAL A 371 29.30 -3.49 45.11
N ASN A 372 29.53 -2.54 46.04
CA ASN A 372 30.33 -1.29 45.97
C ASN A 372 29.92 -0.14 45.04
#